data_AF-A0A1Y4PWG5-F1
#
_entry.id   AF-A0A1Y4PWG5-F1
#
_cell.length_a   1.000
_cell.length_b   1.000
_cell.length_c   1.000
_cell.angle_alpha   90.00
_cell.angle_beta   90.00
_cell.angle_gamma   90.00
#
_symmetry.space_group_name_H-M   'P 1'
#
loop_
_entity.id
_entity.type
_entity.pdbx_description
1 polymer ?
#
loop_
_entity_poly.entity_id
_entity_poly.type
_entity_poly.pdbx_seq_one_letter_code
_entity_poly.pdbx_strand_id
1 'polypeptide(L)' 'MKVLFNITLSDDENETEYDAIILTKFDVFIVEVKNFRGDLNISERGIVTNSFNDKVTYNLAEKMSCKEYFIKKTY' A
#
# COMPACT_ATOMS: atom_id res chain seq x y z
N MET A 1 -12.88 -16.10 8.99
CA MET A 1 -12.30 -15.01 8.18
C MET A 1 -12.61 -13.71 8.90
N LYS A 2 -11.61 -12.85 9.10
CA LYS A 2 -11.78 -11.54 9.72
C LYS A 2 -11.27 -10.49 8.75
N VAL A 3 -12.04 -9.43 8.55
CA VAL A 3 -11.65 -8.31 7.70
C VAL A 3 -11.54 -7.07 8.57
N LEU A 4 -10.43 -6.37 8.45
CA LEU A 4 -10.14 -5.10 9.11
C LEU A 4 -10.01 -4.03 8.03
N PHE A 5 -10.57 -2.86 8.26
CA PHE A 5 -10.54 -1.73 7.31
C PHE A 5 -9.84 -0.53 7.94
N ASN A 6 -9.16 0.25 7.12
CA ASN A 6 -8.54 1.53 7.47
C ASN A 6 -7.68 1.41 8.75
N ILE A 7 -6.72 0.48 8.73
CA ILE A 7 -5.86 0.20 9.88
C ILE A 7 -4.56 0.99 9.75
N THR A 8 -4.29 1.83 10.74
CA THR A 8 -2.99 2.50 10.89
C THR A 8 -2.07 1.69 11.80
N LEU A 9 -0.84 1.45 11.35
CA LEU A 9 0.26 0.96 12.17
C LEU A 9 1.34 2.04 12.25
N SER A 10 1.90 2.23 13.43
CA SER A 10 2.98 3.18 13.66
C SER A 10 3.96 2.70 14.72
N ASP A 11 5.16 3.25 14.67
CA ASP A 11 6.17 3.21 15.73
C ASP A 11 6.82 4.60 15.87
N ASP A 12 7.93 4.69 16.61
CA ASP A 12 8.60 5.96 16.89
C ASP A 12 9.13 6.68 15.63
N GLU A 13 9.36 5.95 14.53
CA GLU A 13 10.01 6.46 13.32
C GLU A 13 9.11 6.39 12.07
N ASN A 14 8.12 5.51 12.05
CA ASN A 14 7.34 5.19 10.86
C ASN A 14 5.84 5.14 11.15
N GLU A 15 5.04 5.46 10.13
CA GLU A 15 3.59 5.30 10.15
C GLU A 15 3.10 4.86 8.77
N THR A 16 2.17 3.91 8.75
CA THR A 16 1.52 3.46 7.51
C THR A 16 0.07 3.05 7.74
N GLU A 17 -0.77 3.30 6.76
CA GLU A 17 -2.19 2.94 6.74
C GLU A 17 -2.42 1.80 5.77
N TYR A 18 -3.25 0.82 6.11
CA TYR A 18 -3.74 -0.25 5.25
C TYR A 18 -5.24 -0.09 4.99
N ASP A 19 -5.63 -0.05 3.71
CA ASP A 19 -7.04 0.10 3.35
C ASP A 19 -7.86 -1.12 3.82
N ALA A 20 -7.36 -2.34 3.62
CA ALA A 20 -7.89 -3.52 4.31
C ALA A 20 -6.85 -4.61 4.59
N ILE A 21 -7.07 -5.33 5.70
CA ILE A 21 -6.33 -6.55 6.05
C ILE A 21 -7.34 -7.69 6.20
N ILE A 22 -7.15 -8.76 5.43
CA ILE A 22 -8.00 -9.94 5.43
C ILE A 22 -7.22 -11.09 6.07
N LEU A 23 -7.68 -11.50 7.25
CA LEU A 23 -7.14 -12.64 7.99
C LEU A 23 -7.96 -13.88 7.66
N THR A 24 -7.32 -14.87 7.05
CA THR A 24 -7.91 -16.18 6.78
C THR A 24 -7.34 -17.23 7.75
N LYS A 25 -7.69 -18.50 7.57
CA LYS A 25 -7.15 -19.59 8.40
C LYS A 25 -5.67 -19.85 8.10
N PHE A 26 -5.22 -19.58 6.88
CA PHE A 26 -3.90 -19.98 6.40
C PHE A 26 -3.03 -18.79 6.02
N ASP A 27 -3.66 -17.68 5.60
CA ASP A 27 -2.96 -16.54 5.01
C ASP A 27 -3.50 -15.21 5.50
N VAL A 28 -2.67 -14.18 5.32
CA VAL A 28 -3.00 -12.76 5.51
C VAL A 28 -2.92 -12.07 4.15
N PHE A 29 -4.00 -11.40 3.75
CA PHE A 29 -4.00 -10.56 2.56
C PHE A 29 -4.04 -9.09 2.97
N ILE A 30 -3.20 -8.29 2.31
CA ILE A 30 -3.21 -6.84 2.43
C ILE A 30 -3.75 -6.30 1.14
N VAL A 31 -4.81 -5.51 1.24
CA VAL A 31 -5.48 -4.89 0.11
C VAL A 31 -5.25 -3.39 0.19
N GLU A 32 -4.71 -2.85 -0.89
CA GLU A 32 -4.56 -1.41 -1.10
C GLU A 32 -5.44 -1.01 -2.29
N VAL A 33 -6.31 -0.03 -2.08
CA VAL A 33 -7.20 0.52 -3.09
C VAL A 33 -6.70 1.91 -3.46
N LYS A 34 -6.55 2.13 -4.77
CA LYS A 34 -6.22 3.43 -5.32
C LYS A 34 -7.16 3.76 -6.46
N ASN A 35 -7.97 4.79 -6.24
CA ASN A 35 -8.91 5.27 -7.23
C ASN A 35 -8.23 6.29 -8.12
N PHE A 36 -7.86 5.86 -9.32
CA PHE A 36 -7.31 6.75 -10.34
C PHE A 36 -8.34 6.97 -11.45
N ARG A 37 -8.31 8.16 -12.05
CA ARG A 37 -9.10 8.46 -13.25
C ARG A 37 -8.22 8.24 -14.47
N GLY A 38 -8.57 7.26 -15.30
CA GLY A 38 -7.85 6.98 -16.54
C GLY A 38 -6.73 5.97 -16.39
N ASP A 39 -5.97 5.82 -17.47
CA ASP A 39 -4.94 4.79 -17.58
C ASP A 39 -3.73 5.13 -16.72
N LEU A 40 -3.18 4.08 -16.10
CA LEU A 40 -2.02 4.16 -15.24
C LEU A 40 -0.83 3.49 -15.87
N ASN A 41 0.34 4.09 -15.66
CA ASN A 41 1.61 3.47 -15.96
C ASN A 41 2.39 3.32 -14.66
N ILE A 42 2.88 2.10 -14.41
CA ILE A 42 3.77 1.82 -13.29
C ILE A 42 5.13 1.52 -13.90
N SER A 43 6.12 2.37 -13.63
CA SER A 43 7.50 2.11 -14.03
C SER A 43 8.09 0.93 -13.26
N GLU A 44 9.19 0.37 -13.75
CA GLU A 44 9.95 -0.68 -13.04
C GLU A 44 10.43 -0.25 -11.64
N ARG A 45 10.56 1.07 -11.40
CA ARG A 45 10.91 1.63 -10.10
C ARG A 45 9.71 1.86 -9.18
N GLY A 46 8.50 1.45 -9.59
CA GLY A 46 7.28 1.66 -8.83
C GLY A 46 6.78 3.11 -8.81
N ILE A 47 7.25 3.96 -9.73
CA ILE A 47 6.65 5.28 -9.92
C ILE A 47 5.38 5.12 -10.75
N VAL A 48 4.26 5.56 -10.19
CA VAL A 48 2.95 5.54 -10.83
C VAL A 48 2.69 6.90 -11.46
N THR A 49 2.35 6.90 -12.75
CA THR A 49 1.91 8.08 -13.50
C THR A 49 0.53 7.84 -14.11
N ASN A 50 -0.16 8.92 -14.42
CA ASN A 50 -1.50 8.90 -15.02
C ASN A 50 -1.48 9.65 -16.35
N SER A 51 -2.10 9.10 -17.38
CA SER A 51 -2.14 9.66 -18.74
C SER A 51 -2.87 11.01 -18.86
N PHE A 52 -3.71 11.38 -17.89
CA PHE A 52 -4.52 12.60 -17.93
C PHE A 52 -3.88 13.82 -17.25
N ASN A 53 -2.85 13.61 -16.41
CA ASN A 53 -2.26 14.70 -15.63
C ASN A 53 -0.78 14.37 -15.33
N ASP A 54 0.14 14.99 -16.06
CA ASP A 54 1.61 14.80 -15.97
C ASP A 54 2.23 15.19 -14.61
N LYS A 55 1.42 15.39 -13.55
CA LYS A 55 1.84 15.97 -12.28
C LYS A 55 1.44 15.21 -11.01
N VAL A 56 1.21 13.90 -11.06
CA VAL A 56 1.08 13.12 -9.81
C VAL A 56 2.09 11.98 -9.78
N THR A 57 3.22 12.23 -9.10
CA THR A 57 4.28 11.26 -8.80
C THR A 57 3.88 10.46 -7.56
N TYR A 58 3.08 9.41 -7.73
CA TYR A 58 2.82 8.49 -6.62
C TYR A 58 3.93 7.43 -6.59
N ASN A 59 4.79 7.49 -5.55
CA ASN A 59 5.87 6.52 -5.35
C ASN A 59 5.35 5.27 -4.64
N LEU A 60 4.89 4.29 -5.42
CA LEU A 60 4.36 3.04 -4.90
C LEU A 60 5.45 2.23 -4.19
N ALA A 61 6.68 2.24 -4.70
CA ALA A 61 7.78 1.47 -4.13
C ALA A 61 8.09 1.89 -2.69
N GLU A 62 8.18 3.18 -2.42
CA GLU A 62 8.44 3.72 -1.07
C GLU A 62 7.29 3.41 -0.10
N LYS A 63 6.04 3.61 -0.53
CA LYS A 63 4.86 3.30 0.28
C LYS A 63 4.77 1.81 0.61
N MET A 64 5.10 0.94 -0.34
CA MET A 64 5.11 -0.50 -0.12
C MET A 64 6.29 -0.93 0.76
N SER A 65 7.45 -0.29 0.66
CA SER A 65 8.60 -0.58 1.53
C SER A 65 8.27 -0.35 3.01
N CYS A 66 7.56 0.73 3.35
CA CYS A 66 7.16 1.02 4.73
C CYS A 66 6.13 -0.01 5.25
N LYS A 67 5.20 -0.44 4.40
CA LYS A 67 4.24 -1.52 4.73
C LYS A 67 4.94 -2.85 4.95
N GLU A 68 5.83 -3.21 4.04
CA GLU A 68 6.65 -4.43 4.13
C GLU A 68 7.48 -4.44 5.42
N TYR A 69 8.06 -3.30 5.80
CA TYR A 69 8.76 -3.14 7.06
C TYR A 69 7.88 -3.54 8.25
N PHE A 70 6.66 -3.01 8.39
CA PHE A 70 5.78 -3.36 9.51
C PHE A 70 5.35 -4.83 9.52
N ILE A 71 5.17 -5.45 8.35
CA ILE A 71 4.87 -6.89 8.27
C ILE A 71 6.07 -7.72 8.74
N LYS A 72 7.27 -7.35 8.31
CA LYS A 72 8.52 -8.09 8.61
C LYS A 72 9.11 -7.80 9.99
N LYS A 73 8.80 -6.65 10.59
CA LYS A 73 9.27 -6.25 11.93
C LYS A 73 8.81 -7.23 13.02
N THR A 74 7.81 -8.07 12.73
CA THR A 74 7.30 -9.08 13.64
C THR A 74 8.08 -10.39 13.50
N TYR A 75 9.35 -10.42 13.92
CA TYR A 75 10.11 -11.62 14.27
C TYR A 75 11.14 -11.33 15.37
#